data_AF-A0A939ULL1-F1
#
_entry.id   AF-A0A939ULL1-F1
#
_cell.length_a   1.000
_cell.length_b   1.000
_cell.length_c   1.000
_cell.angle_alpha   90.00
_cell.angle_beta   90.00
_cell.angle_gamma   90.00
#
_symmetry.space_group_name_H-M   'P 1'
#
loop_
_entity.id
_entity.type
_entity.pdbx_description
1 polymer ?
#
loop_
_entity_poly.entity_id
_entity_poly.type
_entity_poly.pdbx_seq_one_letter_code
_entity_poly.pdbx_strand_id
1 'polypeptide(L)'
;YPIGTKENIANRYKKMTRSQANERELVKKSLFIDATTLAVLSDAMIYNIPVERVYVHVFGDCLKSSAVLKACVGASFESLAQQLGLETKKIGKIIVNGHLNGFSVPSLDTPITKWVKSVSFIAKTDLADYSSGFCMGCGKCSDACPAKIYPNVLYGCMIKSIKIPQDFIKASLLCIECGVCNSACPTKLPLAEIVKILKDRQNA
;
A
#
# COMPACT_ATOMS: atom_id res chain seq x y z
N TYR A 1 -3.36 0.47 10.54
CA TYR A 1 -2.24 0.45 9.56
C TYR A 1 -1.28 1.57 9.97
N PRO A 2 -0.09 1.27 10.54
CA PRO A 2 1.11 0.78 9.82
C PRO A 2 1.82 -0.39 10.54
N ILE A 3 1.06 -1.21 11.29
CA ILE A 3 1.60 -2.28 12.16
C ILE A 3 2.39 -3.35 11.38
N GLY A 4 2.15 -3.52 10.08
CA GLY A 4 2.80 -4.54 9.25
C GLY A 4 4.18 -4.19 8.69
N THR A 5 4.77 -3.03 9.02
CA THR A 5 6.14 -2.72 8.57
C THR A 5 7.17 -3.57 9.30
N LYS A 6 8.33 -3.78 8.67
CA LYS A 6 9.45 -4.55 9.24
C LYS A 6 9.83 -4.03 10.64
N GLU A 7 9.92 -2.71 10.79
CA GLU A 7 10.29 -2.05 12.05
C GLU A 7 9.23 -2.29 13.13
N ASN A 8 7.95 -2.19 12.79
CA ASN A 8 6.86 -2.40 13.74
C ASN A 8 6.72 -3.86 14.14
N ILE A 9 6.88 -4.79 13.21
CA ILE A 9 6.93 -6.23 13.51
C ILE A 9 8.12 -6.53 14.42
N ALA A 10 9.31 -6.00 14.11
CA ALA A 10 10.50 -6.21 14.92
C ALA A 10 10.35 -5.63 16.34
N ASN A 11 9.82 -4.41 16.47
CA ASN A 11 9.58 -3.78 17.75
C ASN A 11 8.53 -4.54 18.58
N ARG A 12 7.47 -5.06 17.93
CA ARG A 12 6.45 -5.85 18.61
C ARG A 12 6.99 -7.20 19.06
N TYR A 13 7.76 -7.88 18.21
CA TYR A 13 8.47 -9.12 18.56
C TYR A 13 9.34 -8.90 19.79
N LYS A 14 10.23 -7.89 19.79
CA LYS A 14 11.09 -7.56 20.93
C LYS A 14 10.33 -7.31 22.25
N LYS A 15 9.12 -6.73 22.18
CA LYS A 15 8.29 -6.53 23.38
C LYS A 15 7.72 -7.84 23.92
N MET A 16 7.39 -8.79 23.06
CA MET A 16 6.87 -10.11 23.46
C MET A 16 7.97 -11.01 24.04
N THR A 17 9.13 -11.04 23.39
CA THR A 17 10.24 -11.95 23.71
C THR A 17 11.06 -11.54 24.93
N ARG A 18 10.95 -10.28 25.39
CA ARG A 18 11.58 -9.79 26.65
C ARG A 18 11.21 -10.60 27.90
N SER A 19 10.17 -11.44 27.83
CA SER A 19 9.72 -12.31 28.92
C SER A 19 10.26 -13.75 28.87
N GLN A 20 10.92 -14.17 27.79
CA GLN A 20 11.35 -15.55 27.57
C GLN A 20 12.86 -15.64 27.29
N ALA A 21 13.60 -16.25 28.21
CA ALA A 21 15.07 -16.26 28.26
C ALA A 21 15.78 -17.07 27.13
N ASN A 22 15.05 -17.71 26.21
CA ASN A 22 15.60 -18.67 25.24
C ASN A 22 15.26 -18.38 23.76
N GLU A 23 14.78 -17.18 23.42
CA GLU A 23 14.43 -16.86 22.03
C GLU A 23 15.58 -16.18 21.25
N ARG A 24 15.71 -16.53 19.97
CA ARG A 24 16.73 -15.97 19.05
C ARG A 24 16.47 -14.48 18.82
N GLU A 25 17.48 -13.65 19.02
CA GLU A 25 17.35 -12.22 18.82
C GLU A 25 17.20 -11.84 17.32
N LEU A 26 16.35 -10.85 17.02
CA LEU A 26 16.26 -10.27 15.69
C LEU A 26 17.54 -9.49 15.37
N VAL A 27 18.29 -9.99 14.39
CA VAL A 27 19.50 -9.36 13.85
C VAL A 27 19.18 -8.59 12.57
N LYS A 28 20.11 -7.73 12.12
CA LYS A 28 19.95 -6.96 10.87
C LYS A 28 19.69 -7.87 9.65
N LYS A 29 20.18 -9.10 9.69
CA LYS A 29 20.02 -10.15 8.66
C LYS A 29 18.73 -10.99 8.80
N SER A 30 17.88 -10.71 9.79
CA SER A 30 16.61 -11.44 9.94
C SER A 30 15.72 -11.24 8.72
N LEU A 31 15.16 -12.35 8.24
CA LEU A 31 14.31 -12.42 7.06
C LEU A 31 12.85 -12.25 7.46
N PHE A 32 12.13 -11.38 6.75
CA PHE A 32 10.71 -11.14 6.94
C PHE A 32 9.98 -11.61 5.69
N ILE A 33 9.13 -12.63 5.85
CA ILE A 33 8.38 -13.24 4.76
C ILE A 33 6.91 -13.23 5.14
N ASP A 34 6.03 -12.92 4.20
CA ASP A 34 4.58 -13.06 4.40
C ASP A 34 4.12 -14.51 4.20
N ALA A 35 2.97 -14.84 4.78
CA ALA A 35 2.45 -16.21 4.76
C ALA A 35 2.20 -16.77 3.33
N THR A 36 1.80 -15.92 2.37
CA THR A 36 1.53 -16.39 1.00
C THR A 36 2.82 -16.74 0.26
N THR A 37 3.87 -15.95 0.45
CA THR A 37 5.20 -16.26 -0.08
C THR A 37 5.75 -17.55 0.53
N LEU A 38 5.54 -17.78 1.83
CA LEU A 38 5.97 -19.02 2.48
C LEU A 38 5.23 -20.25 1.93
N ALA A 39 3.92 -20.14 1.66
CA ALA A 39 3.14 -21.22 1.07
C ALA A 39 3.64 -21.59 -0.34
N VAL A 40 3.87 -20.58 -1.19
CA VAL A 40 4.40 -20.80 -2.56
C VAL A 40 5.83 -21.34 -2.53
N LEU A 41 6.67 -20.90 -1.58
CA LEU A 41 8.01 -21.44 -1.40
C LEU A 41 7.98 -22.92 -0.98
N SER A 42 7.03 -23.29 -0.11
CA SER A 42 6.82 -24.69 0.26
C SER A 42 6.46 -25.54 -0.96
N ASP A 43 5.57 -25.06 -1.83
CA ASP A 43 5.20 -25.73 -3.07
C ASP A 43 6.44 -25.95 -3.97
N ALA A 44 7.30 -24.94 -4.08
CA ALA A 44 8.52 -25.01 -4.87
C ALA A 44 9.57 -25.97 -4.31
N MET A 45 9.76 -26.00 -2.98
CA MET A 45 10.82 -26.81 -2.36
C MET A 45 10.42 -28.28 -2.19
N ILE A 46 9.15 -28.56 -1.90
CA ILE A 46 8.67 -29.92 -1.64
C ILE A 46 8.26 -30.61 -2.93
N TYR A 47 7.57 -29.90 -3.82
CA TYR A 47 6.96 -30.49 -5.02
C TYR A 47 7.66 -30.09 -6.32
N ASN A 48 8.73 -29.29 -6.27
CA ASN A 48 9.43 -28.74 -7.44
C ASN A 48 8.49 -27.97 -8.40
N ILE A 49 7.42 -27.38 -7.86
CA ILE A 49 6.47 -26.59 -8.65
C ILE A 49 6.98 -25.14 -8.68
N PRO A 50 7.33 -24.58 -9.85
CA PRO A 50 7.73 -23.18 -9.95
C PRO A 50 6.56 -22.26 -9.56
N VAL A 51 6.82 -20.96 -9.40
CA VAL A 51 5.77 -19.98 -9.06
C VAL A 51 4.82 -19.77 -10.26
N GLU A 52 3.88 -20.69 -10.43
CA GLU A 52 2.81 -20.65 -11.43
C GLU A 52 1.52 -20.04 -10.88
N ARG A 53 1.32 -20.07 -9.56
CA ARG A 53 0.10 -19.62 -8.88
C ARG A 53 0.41 -18.79 -7.64
N VAL A 54 -0.42 -17.79 -7.38
CA VAL A 54 -0.34 -16.91 -6.21
C VAL A 54 -1.69 -16.76 -5.53
N TYR A 55 -1.69 -16.53 -4.23
CA TYR A 55 -2.90 -16.22 -3.48
C TYR A 55 -3.20 -14.72 -3.57
N VAL A 56 -4.36 -14.39 -4.13
CA VAL A 56 -4.81 -13.01 -4.33
C VAL A 56 -6.09 -12.78 -3.56
N HIS A 57 -6.09 -11.79 -2.66
CA HIS A 57 -7.32 -11.33 -2.03
C HIS A 57 -8.08 -10.39 -2.98
N VAL A 58 -9.27 -10.82 -3.41
CA VAL A 58 -10.12 -10.11 -4.37
C VAL A 58 -11.35 -9.58 -3.63
N PHE A 59 -11.54 -8.26 -3.66
CA PHE A 59 -12.62 -7.60 -2.91
C PHE A 59 -13.06 -6.27 -3.54
N GLY A 60 -14.11 -5.67 -3.01
CA GLY A 60 -14.62 -4.35 -3.42
C GLY A 60 -16.10 -4.34 -3.77
N ASP A 61 -16.69 -3.15 -3.79
CA ASP A 61 -18.14 -2.95 -3.90
C ASP A 61 -18.72 -3.27 -5.29
N CYS A 62 -17.84 -3.49 -6.28
CA CYS A 62 -18.23 -3.94 -7.61
C CYS A 62 -18.44 -5.46 -7.70
N LEU A 63 -18.20 -6.21 -6.61
CA LEU A 63 -18.32 -7.66 -6.56
C LEU A 63 -19.50 -8.07 -5.67
N LYS A 64 -20.12 -9.22 -5.97
CA LYS A 64 -21.15 -9.80 -5.08
C LYS A 64 -20.55 -10.44 -3.83
N SER A 65 -19.28 -10.83 -3.89
CA SER A 65 -18.57 -11.47 -2.78
C SER A 65 -17.07 -11.16 -2.83
N SER A 66 -16.39 -11.32 -1.71
CA SER A 66 -14.93 -11.22 -1.60
C SER A 66 -14.32 -12.56 -1.21
N ALA A 67 -13.17 -12.90 -1.76
CA ALA A 67 -12.48 -14.15 -1.45
C ALA A 67 -10.97 -14.03 -1.64
N VAL A 68 -10.23 -14.96 -1.04
CA VAL A 68 -8.83 -15.22 -1.40
C VAL A 68 -8.81 -16.35 -2.43
N LEU A 69 -8.33 -16.05 -3.63
CA LEU A 69 -8.27 -17.00 -4.75
C LEU A 69 -6.83 -17.43 -5.00
N LYS A 70 -6.60 -18.72 -5.30
CA LYS A 70 -5.32 -19.21 -5.84
C LYS A 70 -5.34 -19.01 -7.36
N ALA A 71 -4.75 -17.93 -7.83
CA ALA A 71 -4.80 -17.51 -9.23
C ALA A 71 -3.52 -17.86 -9.98
N CYS A 72 -3.66 -18.26 -11.26
CA CYS A 72 -2.51 -18.44 -12.14
C CYS A 72 -1.86 -17.11 -12.47
N VAL A 73 -0.52 -17.08 -12.46
CA VAL A 73 0.24 -15.95 -12.99
C VAL A 73 -0.06 -15.83 -14.49
N GLY A 74 -0.42 -14.63 -14.93
CA GLY A 74 -0.86 -14.34 -16.29
C GLY A 74 -2.38 -14.27 -16.49
N ALA A 75 -3.19 -14.74 -15.52
CA ALA A 75 -4.64 -14.59 -15.59
C ALA A 75 -5.06 -13.11 -15.55
N SER A 76 -6.12 -12.72 -16.26
CA SER A 76 -6.62 -11.34 -16.22
C SER A 76 -7.35 -11.04 -14.91
N PHE A 77 -7.36 -9.78 -14.48
CA PHE A 77 -8.19 -9.36 -13.34
C PHE A 77 -9.68 -9.61 -13.58
N GLU A 78 -10.12 -9.53 -14.85
CA GLU A 78 -11.48 -9.86 -15.24
C GLU A 78 -11.84 -11.31 -14.85
N SER A 79 -11.00 -12.28 -15.22
CA SER A 79 -11.25 -13.71 -14.98
C SER A 79 -11.40 -14.03 -13.49
N LEU A 80 -10.63 -13.36 -12.63
CA LEU A 80 -10.76 -13.52 -11.18
C LEU A 80 -12.04 -12.89 -10.65
N ALA A 81 -12.36 -11.70 -11.13
CA ALA A 81 -13.50 -10.94 -10.64
C ALA A 81 -14.84 -11.53 -11.07
N GLN A 82 -14.92 -12.08 -12.29
CA GLN A 82 -16.11 -12.76 -12.79
C GLN A 82 -16.53 -13.93 -11.89
N GLN A 83 -15.56 -14.68 -11.32
CA GLN A 83 -15.84 -15.77 -10.36
C GLN A 83 -16.55 -15.29 -9.08
N LEU A 84 -16.42 -14.01 -8.76
CA LEU A 84 -17.03 -13.38 -7.57
C LEU A 84 -18.24 -12.51 -7.91
N GLY A 85 -18.74 -12.61 -9.15
CA GLY A 85 -19.92 -11.90 -9.62
C GLY A 85 -19.67 -10.42 -9.91
N LEU A 86 -18.60 -10.11 -10.64
CA LEU A 86 -18.26 -8.74 -11.05
C LEU A 86 -19.39 -8.03 -11.80
N GLU A 87 -19.69 -6.81 -11.38
CA GLU A 87 -20.57 -5.89 -12.08
C GLU A 87 -19.75 -4.83 -12.84
N THR A 88 -19.35 -5.14 -14.07
CA THR A 88 -18.43 -4.31 -14.88
C THR A 88 -18.87 -2.85 -15.02
N LYS A 89 -20.18 -2.59 -15.11
CA LYS A 89 -20.72 -1.23 -15.26
C LYS A 89 -20.46 -0.32 -14.05
N LYS A 90 -20.33 -0.90 -12.85
CA LYS A 90 -20.09 -0.18 -11.59
C LYS A 90 -18.63 0.23 -11.42
N ILE A 91 -17.70 -0.45 -12.09
CA ILE A 91 -16.26 -0.25 -11.87
C ILE A 91 -15.84 1.17 -12.24
N GLY A 92 -15.27 1.87 -11.27
CA GLY A 92 -14.59 3.14 -11.46
C GLY A 92 -13.07 2.97 -11.56
N LYS A 93 -12.47 2.20 -10.66
CA LYS A 93 -11.01 2.02 -10.60
C LYS A 93 -10.64 0.65 -10.05
N ILE A 94 -9.56 0.07 -10.57
CA ILE A 94 -8.99 -1.19 -10.08
C ILE A 94 -7.70 -0.84 -9.35
N ILE A 95 -7.59 -1.20 -8.07
CA ILE A 95 -6.40 -0.96 -7.25
C ILE A 95 -5.76 -2.28 -6.87
N VAL A 96 -4.47 -2.43 -7.15
CA VAL A 96 -3.68 -3.62 -6.85
C VAL A 96 -2.78 -3.34 -5.65
N ASN A 97 -2.68 -4.31 -4.72
CA ASN A 97 -1.85 -4.26 -3.52
C ASN A 97 -2.24 -3.19 -2.48
N GLY A 98 -3.54 -2.88 -2.38
CA GLY A 98 -4.15 -2.11 -1.30
C GLY A 98 -4.35 -0.61 -1.60
N HIS A 99 -5.29 0.04 -0.89
CA HIS A 99 -5.73 1.40 -1.22
C HIS A 99 -4.70 2.51 -0.97
N LEU A 100 -3.76 2.30 -0.05
CA LEU A 100 -2.80 3.33 0.36
C LEU A 100 -1.50 3.27 -0.46
N ASN A 101 -0.93 2.07 -0.60
CA ASN A 101 0.38 1.84 -1.24
C ASN A 101 0.28 1.06 -2.54
N GLY A 102 -0.94 0.69 -2.93
CA GLY A 102 -1.18 0.03 -4.19
C GLY A 102 -1.07 0.98 -5.36
N PHE A 103 -1.25 0.40 -6.54
CA PHE A 103 -1.27 1.13 -7.80
C PHE A 103 -2.54 0.79 -8.55
N SER A 104 -2.99 1.71 -9.39
CA SER A 104 -4.13 1.45 -10.25
C SER A 104 -3.71 0.87 -11.58
N VAL A 105 -4.50 -0.08 -12.07
CA VAL A 105 -4.34 -0.64 -13.41
C VAL A 105 -5.40 -0.06 -14.35
N PRO A 106 -5.07 0.14 -15.63
CA PRO A 106 -5.96 0.83 -16.57
C PRO A 106 -7.07 -0.08 -17.13
N SER A 107 -6.86 -1.40 -17.17
CA SER A 107 -7.78 -2.36 -17.79
C SER A 107 -7.97 -3.61 -16.93
N LEU A 108 -9.15 -4.22 -17.05
CA LEU A 108 -9.49 -5.54 -16.51
C LEU A 108 -8.69 -6.67 -17.15
N ASP A 109 -8.24 -6.48 -18.39
CA ASP A 109 -7.43 -7.46 -19.13
C ASP A 109 -5.98 -7.52 -18.65
N THR A 110 -5.58 -6.59 -17.77
CA THR A 110 -4.20 -6.55 -17.25
C THR A 110 -3.89 -7.88 -16.56
N PRO A 111 -2.79 -8.56 -16.95
CA PRO A 111 -2.46 -9.85 -16.39
C PRO A 111 -1.94 -9.72 -14.96
N ILE A 112 -2.30 -10.69 -14.13
CA ILE A 112 -1.82 -10.83 -12.78
C ILE A 112 -0.38 -11.31 -12.79
N THR A 113 0.47 -10.66 -12.01
CA THR A 113 1.86 -11.05 -11.83
C THR A 113 2.06 -11.75 -10.48
N LYS A 114 3.20 -12.40 -10.28
CA LYS A 114 3.55 -13.03 -8.99
C LYS A 114 3.61 -12.08 -7.78
N TRP A 115 3.61 -10.77 -8.03
CA TRP A 115 3.69 -9.72 -7.01
C TRP A 115 2.32 -9.21 -6.57
N VAL A 116 1.24 -9.64 -7.23
CA VAL A 116 -0.12 -9.29 -6.88
C VAL A 116 -0.54 -10.11 -5.67
N LYS A 117 -0.88 -9.42 -4.57
CA LYS A 117 -1.36 -10.03 -3.32
C LYS A 117 -2.81 -9.67 -3.04
N SER A 118 -3.26 -8.53 -3.53
CA SER A 118 -4.65 -8.12 -3.43
C SER A 118 -5.08 -7.28 -4.63
N VAL A 119 -6.36 -7.32 -4.94
CA VAL A 119 -7.00 -6.45 -5.92
C VAL A 119 -8.35 -5.98 -5.36
N SER A 120 -8.58 -4.67 -5.48
CA SER A 120 -9.82 -4.01 -5.11
C SER A 120 -10.48 -3.40 -6.34
N PHE A 121 -11.78 -3.68 -6.51
CA PHE A 121 -12.62 -3.06 -7.52
C PHE A 121 -13.49 -1.98 -6.87
N ILE A 122 -13.13 -0.72 -7.10
CA ILE A 122 -13.80 0.44 -6.51
C ILE A 122 -14.90 0.92 -7.45
N ALA A 123 -16.09 1.15 -6.91
CA ALA A 123 -17.22 1.63 -7.68
C ALA A 123 -17.04 3.10 -8.07
N LYS A 124 -17.62 3.51 -9.21
CA LYS A 124 -17.60 4.91 -9.68
C LYS A 124 -18.13 5.90 -8.64
N THR A 125 -19.12 5.48 -7.85
CA THR A 125 -19.75 6.28 -6.77
C THR A 125 -18.82 6.56 -5.61
N ASP A 126 -17.85 5.68 -5.35
CA ASP A 126 -16.93 5.79 -4.22
C ASP A 126 -15.61 6.46 -4.60
N LEU A 127 -15.42 6.72 -5.89
CA LEU A 127 -14.33 7.56 -6.34
C LEU A 127 -14.55 8.96 -5.78
N ALA A 128 -13.60 9.38 -4.96
CA ALA A 128 -13.53 10.76 -4.53
C ALA A 128 -13.39 11.65 -5.76
N ASP A 129 -14.28 12.64 -5.91
CA ASP A 129 -13.96 13.82 -6.69
C ASP A 129 -12.72 14.45 -6.06
N TYR A 130 -11.58 14.28 -6.73
CA TYR A 130 -10.38 15.08 -6.45
C TYR A 130 -10.64 16.49 -7.00
N SER A 131 -11.69 17.17 -6.49
CA SER A 131 -11.76 18.61 -6.61
C SER A 131 -10.51 19.14 -5.94
N SER A 132 -9.71 19.92 -6.66
CA SER A 132 -8.49 20.55 -6.18
C SER A 132 -8.80 21.49 -5.01
N GLY A 133 -8.98 20.90 -3.83
CA GLY A 133 -9.21 21.62 -2.60
C GLY A 133 -7.95 22.36 -2.18
N PHE A 134 -8.11 23.50 -1.53
CA PHE A 134 -6.99 24.17 -0.88
C PHE A 134 -6.66 23.50 0.46
N CYS A 135 -5.40 23.60 0.90
CA CYS A 135 -5.00 23.15 2.23
C CYS A 135 -5.50 24.12 3.31
N MET A 136 -6.55 23.72 4.05
CA MET A 136 -7.12 24.54 5.14
C MET A 136 -6.25 24.60 6.42
N GLY A 137 -5.04 24.03 6.41
CA GLY A 137 -4.12 24.13 7.56
C GLY A 137 -4.50 23.32 8.80
N CYS A 138 -5.39 22.33 8.70
CA CYS A 138 -5.95 21.62 9.86
C CYS A 138 -4.99 20.67 10.63
N GLY A 139 -3.77 20.41 10.15
CA GLY A 139 -2.77 19.59 10.86
C GLY A 139 -2.98 18.06 10.86
N LYS A 140 -4.20 17.56 10.59
CA LYS A 140 -4.55 16.12 10.68
C LYS A 140 -3.60 15.16 9.97
N CYS A 141 -3.05 15.55 8.81
CA CYS A 141 -2.11 14.73 8.05
C CYS A 141 -0.78 14.51 8.79
N SER A 142 -0.36 15.48 9.61
CA SER A 142 0.86 15.43 10.41
C SER A 142 0.63 14.59 11.66
N ASP A 143 -0.52 14.76 12.31
CA ASP A 143 -0.91 13.97 13.49
C ASP A 143 -1.05 12.48 13.18
N ALA A 144 -1.62 12.16 12.02
CA ALA A 144 -1.79 10.78 11.58
C ALA A 144 -0.50 10.15 11.02
N CYS A 145 0.58 10.93 10.83
CA CYS A 145 1.77 10.45 10.16
C CYS A 145 2.61 9.54 11.08
N PRO A 146 2.82 8.25 10.75
CA PRO A 146 3.64 7.36 11.57
C PRO A 146 5.14 7.72 11.55
N ALA A 147 5.61 8.36 10.47
CA ALA A 147 6.98 8.85 10.34
C ALA A 147 7.19 10.22 11.03
N LYS A 148 6.13 10.82 11.59
CA LYS A 148 6.15 12.14 12.25
C LYS A 148 6.75 13.25 11.38
N ILE A 149 6.39 13.25 10.10
CA ILE A 149 6.75 14.32 9.15
C ILE A 149 5.60 15.33 9.03
N TYR A 150 5.80 16.39 8.23
CA TYR A 150 4.81 17.47 8.03
C TYR A 150 4.36 17.56 6.56
N PRO A 151 3.47 16.67 6.08
CA PRO A 151 3.08 16.60 4.67
C PRO A 151 2.40 17.88 4.18
N ASN A 152 1.63 18.56 5.03
CA ASN A 152 0.96 19.82 4.70
C ASN A 152 1.94 20.95 4.37
N VAL A 153 3.06 21.05 5.10
CA VAL A 153 4.09 22.08 4.87
C VAL A 153 4.79 21.80 3.54
N LEU A 154 5.21 20.55 3.33
CA LEU A 154 5.85 20.10 2.09
C LEU A 154 4.95 20.37 0.87
N TYR A 155 3.66 20.01 0.96
CA TYR A 155 2.67 20.29 -0.06
C TYR A 155 2.52 21.80 -0.33
N GLY A 156 2.34 22.60 0.72
CA GLY A 156 2.13 24.04 0.59
C GLY A 156 3.31 24.77 -0.06
N CYS A 157 4.54 24.43 0.31
CA CYS A 157 5.73 24.99 -0.32
C CYS A 157 5.84 24.59 -1.80
N MET A 158 5.54 23.33 -2.12
CA MET A 158 5.66 22.81 -3.49
C MET A 158 4.63 23.43 -4.44
N ILE A 159 3.36 23.54 -4.02
CA ILE A 159 2.29 24.15 -4.82
C ILE A 159 2.52 25.66 -5.01
N LYS A 160 3.06 26.34 -4.00
CA LYS A 160 3.37 27.78 -4.09
C LYS A 160 4.72 28.08 -4.74
N SER A 161 5.46 27.06 -5.17
CA SER A 161 6.83 27.20 -5.70
C SER A 161 7.78 27.97 -4.75
N ILE A 162 7.60 27.79 -3.43
CA ILE A 162 8.41 28.41 -2.39
C ILE A 162 9.51 27.42 -1.96
N LYS A 163 10.69 27.94 -1.63
CA LYS A 163 11.81 27.15 -1.09
C LYS A 163 11.37 26.41 0.17
N ILE A 164 11.50 25.08 0.14
CA ILE A 164 11.25 24.23 1.31
C ILE A 164 12.42 24.37 2.28
N PRO A 165 12.20 24.60 3.58
CA PRO A 165 13.31 24.65 4.54
C PRO A 165 14.01 23.28 4.64
N GLN A 166 15.33 23.31 4.82
CA GLN A 166 16.17 22.11 4.71
C GLN A 166 15.77 20.99 5.68
N ASP A 167 15.31 21.34 6.87
CA ASP A 167 14.89 20.37 7.88
C ASP A 167 13.63 19.60 7.46
N PHE A 168 12.69 20.26 6.77
CA PHE A 168 11.51 19.58 6.21
C PHE A 168 11.89 18.67 5.04
N ILE A 169 12.86 19.07 4.22
CA ILE A 169 13.41 18.20 3.14
C ILE A 169 14.02 16.95 3.76
N LYS A 170 14.88 17.10 4.78
CA LYS A 170 15.47 15.95 5.50
C LYS A 170 14.41 15.06 6.14
N ALA A 171 13.39 15.67 6.76
CA ALA A 171 12.27 14.92 7.33
C ALA A 171 11.52 14.13 6.25
N SER A 172 11.38 14.64 5.02
CA SER A 172 10.71 13.92 3.92
C SER A 172 11.37 12.58 3.59
N LEU A 173 12.69 12.44 3.82
CA LEU A 173 13.43 11.19 3.63
C LEU A 173 13.02 10.09 4.60
N LEU A 174 12.46 10.45 5.77
CA LEU A 174 11.92 9.51 6.74
C LEU A 174 10.57 8.93 6.31
N CYS A 175 9.97 9.45 5.24
CA CYS A 175 8.68 8.97 4.75
C CYS A 175 8.77 7.50 4.32
N ILE A 176 7.90 6.67 4.90
CA ILE A 176 7.73 5.25 4.59
C ILE A 176 6.67 4.99 3.50
N GLU A 177 6.24 6.05 2.80
CA GLU A 177 5.31 5.96 1.66
C GLU A 177 4.01 5.20 2.00
N CYS A 178 3.42 5.49 3.17
CA CYS A 178 2.25 4.76 3.69
C CYS A 178 0.88 5.33 3.29
N GLY A 179 0.81 6.48 2.61
CA GLY A 179 -0.44 7.07 2.12
C GLY A 179 -1.42 7.63 3.17
N VAL A 180 -1.19 7.41 4.48
CA VAL A 180 -2.12 7.79 5.57
C VAL A 180 -2.45 9.30 5.60
N CYS A 181 -1.52 10.14 5.16
CA CYS A 181 -1.75 11.58 5.08
C CYS A 181 -2.87 11.96 4.08
N ASN A 182 -3.00 11.24 2.96
CA ASN A 182 -4.07 11.47 1.98
C ASN A 182 -5.42 11.10 2.56
N SER A 183 -5.53 9.96 3.24
CA SER A 183 -6.79 9.53 3.84
C SER A 183 -7.20 10.39 5.03
N ALA A 184 -6.23 10.89 5.81
CA ALA A 184 -6.49 11.78 6.94
C ALA A 184 -6.88 13.21 6.51
N CYS A 185 -6.56 13.61 5.27
CA CYS A 185 -6.82 14.95 4.76
C CYS A 185 -8.33 15.12 4.44
N PRO A 186 -9.05 16.05 5.11
CA PRO A 186 -10.47 16.28 4.81
C PRO A 186 -10.73 16.76 3.38
N THR A 187 -9.77 17.48 2.79
CA THR A 187 -9.85 17.99 1.42
C THR A 187 -9.24 17.05 0.38
N LYS A 188 -8.84 15.83 0.80
CA LYS A 188 -8.30 14.76 -0.07
C LYS A 188 -7.13 15.21 -0.95
N LEU A 189 -6.25 16.05 -0.40
CA LEU A 189 -5.04 16.49 -1.08
C LEU A 189 -4.09 15.31 -1.38
N PRO A 190 -3.37 15.33 -2.51
CA PRO A 190 -2.39 14.30 -2.87
C PRO A 190 -1.06 14.52 -2.13
N LEU A 191 -1.09 14.50 -0.80
CA LEU A 191 0.06 14.78 0.06
C LEU A 191 1.17 13.71 -0.10
N ALA A 192 0.79 12.43 -0.17
CA ALA A 192 1.71 11.31 -0.25
C ALA A 192 2.54 11.33 -1.54
N GLU A 193 1.90 11.62 -2.67
CA GLU A 193 2.51 11.73 -3.99
C GLU A 193 3.55 12.85 -4.00
N ILE A 194 3.21 14.00 -3.41
CA ILE A 194 4.10 15.16 -3.34
C ILE A 194 5.32 14.88 -2.47
N VAL A 195 5.12 14.26 -1.30
CA VAL A 195 6.24 13.85 -0.43
C VAL A 195 7.13 12.83 -1.13
N LYS A 196 6.55 11.89 -1.88
CA LYS A 196 7.31 10.90 -2.66
C LYS A 196 8.19 11.57 -3.73
N ILE A 197 7.63 12.50 -4.51
CA ILE A 197 8.39 13.25 -5.52
C ILE A 197 9.58 13.99 -4.87
N LEU A 198 9.37 14.61 -3.70
CA LEU A 198 10.44 15.31 -2.99
C LEU A 198 11.54 14.36 -2.51
N LYS A 199 11.16 13.20 -1.98
CA LYS A 199 12.11 12.15 -1.55
C LYS A 199 12.92 11.64 -2.74
N ASP A 200 12.28 11.36 -3.86
CA ASP A 200 12.94 10.86 -5.07
C ASP A 200 13.93 11.89 -5.64
N ARG A 201 13.60 13.19 -5.63
CA ARG A 201 14.51 14.28 -6.05
C ARG A 201 15.76 14.42 -5.21
N GLN A 202 15.77 13.92 -3.97
CA GLN A 202 16.96 13.97 -3.09
C GLN A 202 17.84 12.73 -3.24
N ASN A 203 17.29 11.64 -3.78
CA ASN A 203 18.01 10.38 -4.00
C ASN A 203 18.57 10.26 -5.44
N ALA A 204 18.19 11.17 -6.33
CA ALA A 204 18.71 11.32 -7.69
C ALA A 204 19.95 12.24 -7.69
#